data_AF-A0A6H5FZ46-F1
#
_entry.id   AF-A0A6H5FZ46-F1
#
_cell.length_a   1.000
_cell.length_b   1.000
_cell.length_c   1.000
_cell.angle_alpha   90.00
_cell.angle_beta   90.00
_cell.angle_gamma   90.00
#
_symmetry.space_group_name_H-M   'P 1'
#
loop_
_entity.id
_entity.type
_entity.pdbx_description
1 polymer ?
#
loop_
_entity_poly.entity_id
_entity_poly.type
_entity_poly.pdbx_seq_one_letter_code
_entity_poly.pdbx_strand_id
1 'polypeptide(L)' 'MSVPSKGGAVLCDGSWNLRIFVTDLRVEKTLRVKGDSHIGGVMLNLVEDL' A
#
# COMPACT_ATOMS: atom_id res chain seq x y z
N MET A 1 -4.99 -6.88 -41.41
CA MET A 1 -4.20 -5.85 -40.71
C MET A 1 -4.74 -5.77 -39.29
N SER A 2 -4.10 -6.49 -38.37
CA SER A 2 -4.59 -6.66 -37.00
C SER A 2 -4.28 -5.39 -36.20
N VAL A 3 -5.31 -4.73 -35.71
CA VAL A 3 -5.17 -3.62 -34.75
C VAL A 3 -4.51 -4.17 -33.47
N PRO A 4 -3.41 -3.58 -32.98
CA PRO A 4 -2.87 -3.99 -31.70
C PRO A 4 -3.83 -3.47 -30.62
N SER A 5 -4.37 -4.41 -29.81
CA SER A 5 -5.02 -4.06 -28.55
C SER A 5 -3.98 -3.36 -27.69
N LYS A 6 -4.08 -2.02 -27.60
CA LYS A 6 -3.26 -1.24 -26.67
C LYS A 6 -3.63 -1.75 -25.28
N GLY A 7 -2.71 -2.51 -24.69
CA GLY A 7 -2.73 -2.81 -23.27
C GLY A 7 -2.94 -1.51 -22.51
N GLY A 8 -4.10 -1.38 -21.87
CA GLY A 8 -4.35 -0.34 -20.90
C GLY A 8 -3.44 -0.63 -19.73
N ALA A 9 -2.22 -0.08 -19.74
CA ALA A 9 -1.36 -0.09 -18.58
C ALA A 9 -2.18 0.53 -17.45
N VAL A 10 -2.49 -0.28 -16.43
CA VAL A 10 -3.07 0.20 -15.17
C VAL A 10 -2.00 1.11 -14.57
N LEU A 11 -2.07 2.40 -14.86
CA LEU A 11 -1.05 3.39 -14.48
C LEU A 11 -0.94 3.58 -12.96
N CYS A 12 -1.88 3.04 -12.19
CA CYS A 12 -1.86 3.07 -10.74
C CYS A 12 -2.59 1.84 -10.20
N ASP A 13 -1.91 1.00 -9.43
CA ASP A 13 -2.45 -0.23 -8.85
C ASP A 13 -3.35 0.02 -7.62
N GLY A 14 -3.80 1.28 -7.44
CA GLY A 14 -4.64 1.72 -6.34
C GLY A 14 -3.92 1.81 -4.99
N SER A 15 -2.59 1.75 -4.98
CA SER A 15 -1.82 1.81 -3.74
C SER A 15 -1.46 3.23 -3.31
N TRP A 16 -1.36 3.46 -2.00
CA TRP A 16 -0.93 4.73 -1.41
C TRP A 16 -0.06 4.50 -0.16
N ASN A 17 0.65 5.56 0.25
CA ASN A 17 1.48 5.57 1.44
C ASN A 17 0.64 5.97 2.67
N LEU A 18 0.39 5.02 3.56
CA LEU A 18 -0.26 5.23 4.85
C LEU A 18 0.81 5.61 5.89
N ARG A 19 0.70 6.81 6.46
CA ARG A 19 1.55 7.26 7.56
C ARG A 19 0.93 6.86 8.89
N ILE A 20 1.73 6.24 9.75
CA ILE A 20 1.32 5.72 11.05
C ILE A 20 2.28 6.26 12.11
N PHE A 21 1.74 6.93 13.13
CA PHE A 21 2.51 7.34 14.30
C PHE A 21 2.24 6.36 15.45
N VAL A 22 3.27 5.61 15.84
CA VAL A 22 3.20 4.68 16.96
C VAL A 22 3.48 5.45 18.23
N THR A 23 2.44 5.78 19.00
CA THR A 23 2.49 6.71 20.12
C THR A 23 3.47 6.29 21.22
N ASP A 24 3.49 5.01 21.56
CA ASP A 24 4.26 4.49 22.70
C ASP A 24 5.75 4.43 22.41
N LEU A 25 6.12 4.28 21.13
CA LEU A 25 7.50 4.30 20.65
C LEU A 25 7.93 5.70 20.15
N ARG A 26 6.96 6.60 19.94
CA ARG A 26 7.14 7.94 19.35
C ARG A 26 7.84 7.88 17.97
N VAL A 27 7.52 6.87 17.18
CA VAL A 27 8.09 6.69 15.83
C VAL A 27 7.03 6.90 14.75
N GLU A 28 7.43 7.42 13.60
CA GLU A 28 6.60 7.49 12.40
C GLU A 28 7.03 6.41 11.41
N LYS A 29 6.06 5.65 10.90
CA LYS A 29 6.23 4.63 9.86
C LYS A 29 5.38 4.97 8.65
N THR A 30 5.83 4.55 7.47
CA THR A 30 5.07 4.70 6.22
C THR A 30 4.95 3.33 5.56
N LEU A 31 3.72 2.83 5.43
CA LEU A 31 3.44 1.56 4.76
C LEU A 31 2.70 1.81 3.45
N ARG A 32 3.10 1.11 2.39
CA ARG A 32 2.36 1.11 1.12
C ARG A 32 1.19 0.13 1.22
N VAL A 33 -0.03 0.63 1.11
CA VAL A 33 -1.27 -0.14 1.25
C VAL A 33 -2.18 0.06 0.04
N LYS A 34 -3.21 -0.76 -0.08
CA LYS A 34 -4.32 -0.59 -1.04
C LYS A 34 -5.63 -0.44 -0.29
N GLY A 35 -6.68 0.03 -0.96
CA GLY A 35 -8.00 0.22 -0.34
C GLY A 35 -8.70 -1.06 0.12
N ASP A 36 -8.27 -2.21 -0.38
CA ASP A 36 -8.72 -3.54 0.02
C ASP A 36 -7.83 -4.19 1.10
N SER A 37 -6.78 -3.51 1.57
CA SER A 37 -5.91 -4.03 2.64
C SER A 37 -6.67 -4.11 3.96
N HIS A 38 -6.79 -5.31 4.52
CA HIS A 38 -7.40 -5.50 5.84
C HIS A 38 -6.55 -4.89 6.95
N ILE A 39 -7.20 -4.31 7.96
CA ILE A 39 -6.54 -3.67 9.11
C ILE A 39 -5.57 -4.63 9.81
N GLY A 40 -5.97 -5.90 10.01
CA GLY A 40 -5.10 -6.90 10.61
C GLY A 40 -3.80 -7.13 9.84
N GLY A 41 -3.86 -7.13 8.50
CA GLY A 41 -2.66 -7.22 7.65
C GLY A 41 -1.76 -5.98 7.76
N VAL A 42 -2.37 -4.79 7.83
CA VAL A 42 -1.61 -3.53 8.07
C VAL A 42 -0.90 -3.57 9.42
N MET A 43 -1.55 -4.10 10.47
CA MET A 43 -0.93 -4.26 11.79
C MET A 43 0.24 -5.25 11.78
N LEU A 44 0.11 -6.38 11.08
CA LEU A 44 1.21 -7.34 10.94
C LEU A 44 2.41 -6.72 10.22
N ASN A 45 2.18 -6.06 9.09
CA ASN A 45 3.24 -5.39 8.34
C ASN A 45 3.90 -4.27 9.17
N LEU A 46 3.14 -3.57 10.02
CA LEU A 46 3.68 -2.57 10.92
C LEU A 46 4.61 -3.19 11.96
N VAL A 47 4.25 -4.36 12.52
CA VAL A 47 5.09 -5.08 13.49
C VAL A 47 6.35 -5.64 12.81
N GLU A 48 6.27 -6.10 11.57
CA GLU A 48 7.43 -6.59 10.81
C GLU A 48 8.43 -5.47 10.44
N ASP A 49 7.95 -4.25 10.23
CA ASP A 49 8.80 -3.08 9.93
C ASP A 49 9.42 -2.42 11.18
N LEU A 50 8.93 -2.75 12.38
CA LEU A 50 9.44 -2.24 13.67
C LEU A 50 10.66 -3.03 14.15
#